data_AF-A0A9E6EAB4-F1
#
_entry.id   AF-A0A9E6EAB4-F1
#
_cell.length_a   1.000
_cell.length_b   1.000
_cell.length_c   1.000
_cell.angle_alpha   90.00
_cell.angle_beta   90.00
_cell.angle_gamma   90.00
#
_symmetry.space_group_name_H-M   'P 1'
#
loop_
_entity.id
_entity.type
_entity.pdbx_description
1 polymer ?
#
loop_
_entity_poly.entity_id
_entity_poly.type
_entity_poly.pdbx_seq_one_letter_code
_entity_poly.pdbx_strand_id
1 'polypeptide(L)'
;MEKGAHGRFRGMRLMICGVLTAFALSVAPHRADATRKIEQDDASVTSYILKETGSSNVLMSRDVDKPVSPASLTKIMTSMMAIESGRLDEVVTIPKEATMVEPTRAGLKEGEKIRLRDLVKAAMVNSSNDAAFSIASHLGGSIDSFVTMMNVRARALGMTNTSFTNPAGYDKGIYAGNMSTARDLMILTERAIRNPEFNAIARLDKAVFTELGTGKTYCLKTHNKLLAIYPYTVGIKTGYTARAGRCLIARAIKDRKDLLMVMLDARTDRWSVAADMFDRGFDSNNREQLQPLESPRQDTGVVKAVPVNQQPVNQALVERERALAAIRLKLARQGDAGGSASGVVARRDIKEKSAPSVRVAKRIPAGSRVALTQKAKSQSGQRIALKAKKSRQERVAVKSKIGARQETRLAMKAAKKRSEVRVAMKSTRKAQPAVRTAMKTKRRNSPDAKSAKQRNARKEQLSMSGQQAVRPAKS
;
A
#
# COMPACT_ATOMS: atom_id res chain seq x y z
N MET A 1 -2.05 50.21 95.39
CA MET A 1 -0.79 50.99 95.46
C MET A 1 0.25 50.26 94.64
N GLU A 2 1.11 50.83 93.81
CA GLU A 2 1.25 52.13 93.17
C GLU A 2 2.49 51.93 92.25
N LYS A 3 2.42 52.37 90.98
CA LYS A 3 3.55 52.73 90.08
C LYS A 3 4.61 51.65 89.76
N GLY A 4 5.18 51.50 88.56
CA GLY A 4 5.37 52.36 87.40
C GLY A 4 6.81 52.18 86.89
N ALA A 5 7.03 52.47 85.61
CA ALA A 5 8.30 52.78 84.94
C ALA A 5 9.17 51.63 84.34
N HIS A 6 9.00 51.48 83.03
CA HIS A 6 10.02 51.67 81.99
C HIS A 6 11.43 51.09 82.18
N GLY A 7 11.77 50.17 81.27
CA GLY A 7 13.12 50.08 80.74
C GLY A 7 13.48 48.70 80.26
N ARG A 8 13.21 48.39 78.98
CA ARG A 8 14.03 47.49 78.12
C ARG A 8 13.43 47.21 76.72
N PHE A 9 12.80 48.20 76.10
CA PHE A 9 12.61 48.19 74.64
C PHE A 9 13.87 48.75 73.97
N ARG A 10 14.91 47.92 73.78
CA ARG A 10 16.02 48.25 72.85
C ARG A 10 16.94 47.08 72.44
N GLY A 11 16.69 45.84 72.92
CA GLY A 11 17.56 44.69 72.63
C GLY A 11 17.08 43.68 71.59
N MET A 12 15.83 43.78 71.09
CA MET A 12 15.19 42.68 70.33
C MET A 12 14.64 43.11 68.97
N ARG A 13 15.29 44.06 68.29
CA ARG A 13 14.92 44.47 66.91
C ARG A 13 16.06 44.43 65.88
N LEU A 14 17.27 44.06 66.30
CA LEU A 14 18.45 43.99 65.41
C LEU A 14 18.97 42.56 65.17
N MET A 15 18.26 41.55 65.65
CA MET A 15 18.59 40.12 65.49
C MET A 15 17.49 39.34 64.75
N ILE A 16 16.71 40.02 63.89
CA ILE A 16 15.76 39.36 62.97
C ILE A 16 15.94 39.85 61.52
N CYS A 17 16.54 41.02 61.29
CA CYS A 17 16.86 41.50 59.94
C CYS A 17 18.13 40.89 59.32
N GLY A 18 19.03 40.29 60.10
CA GLY A 18 20.27 39.69 59.59
C GLY A 18 20.13 38.27 59.03
N VAL A 19 19.10 37.51 59.46
CA VAL A 19 18.85 36.14 58.99
C VAL A 19 17.85 36.10 57.83
N LEU A 20 17.02 37.13 57.68
CA LEU A 20 16.10 37.28 56.54
C LEU A 20 16.75 37.89 55.28
N THR A 21 17.94 38.49 55.39
CA THR A 21 18.69 38.99 54.23
C THR A 21 19.72 37.99 53.69
N ALA A 22 20.08 36.95 54.45
CA ALA A 22 20.96 35.88 53.98
C ALA A 22 20.21 34.71 53.29
N PHE A 23 18.89 34.62 53.43
CA PHE A 23 18.08 33.60 52.75
C PHE A 23 17.44 34.10 51.43
N ALA A 24 17.57 35.40 51.13
CA ALA A 24 17.01 36.02 49.93
C ALA A 24 17.98 36.08 48.73
N LEU A 25 19.21 35.54 48.85
CA LEU A 25 20.23 35.60 47.79
C LEU A 25 20.76 34.24 47.30
N SER A 26 20.04 33.14 47.52
CA SER A 26 20.43 31.84 46.93
C SER A 26 19.30 31.02 46.31
N VAL A 27 18.07 31.57 46.23
CA VAL A 27 17.08 31.02 45.30
C VAL A 27 17.30 31.66 43.94
N ALA A 28 18.46 31.36 43.34
CA ALA A 28 18.50 31.36 41.89
C ALA A 28 17.37 30.43 41.46
N PRO A 29 16.45 30.86 40.58
CA PRO A 29 15.59 29.90 39.94
C PRO A 29 16.55 28.93 39.26
N HIS A 30 16.64 27.71 39.77
CA HIS A 30 16.89 26.57 38.91
C HIS A 30 15.76 26.65 37.88
N ARG A 31 16.00 27.41 36.80
CA ARG A 31 15.48 27.06 35.51
C ARG A 31 15.89 25.61 35.39
N ALA A 32 14.92 24.74 35.62
CA ALA A 32 14.98 23.38 35.15
C ALA A 32 15.07 23.50 33.62
N ASP A 33 16.27 23.82 33.15
CA ASP A 33 16.66 23.78 31.76
C ASP A 33 16.96 22.31 31.47
N ALA A 34 15.89 21.53 31.54
CA ALA A 34 15.86 20.12 31.27
C ALA A 34 14.42 19.70 30.90
N THR A 35 13.67 20.55 30.19
CA THR A 35 13.01 19.99 29.01
C THR A 35 14.13 19.59 28.07
N ARG A 36 14.70 18.41 28.30
CA ARG A 36 15.32 17.66 27.23
C ARG A 36 14.20 17.54 26.21
N LYS A 37 14.16 18.45 25.22
CA LYS A 37 13.50 18.17 23.95
C LYS A 37 14.06 16.79 23.63
N ILE A 38 13.21 15.78 23.74
CA ILE A 38 13.55 14.51 23.13
C ILE A 38 13.79 14.95 21.69
N GLU A 39 15.04 14.99 21.25
CA GLU A 39 15.34 15.00 19.82
C GLU A 39 14.66 13.74 19.32
N GLN A 40 13.40 13.91 18.91
CA GLN A 40 12.60 12.88 18.31
C GLN A 40 13.33 12.63 17.01
N ASP A 41 14.06 11.52 17.00
CA ASP A 41 15.01 11.24 15.95
C ASP A 41 14.27 11.04 14.64
N ASP A 42 14.25 12.07 13.81
CA ASP A 42 13.72 12.02 12.46
C ASP A 42 14.32 10.81 11.71
N ALA A 43 15.55 10.36 12.05
CA ALA A 43 16.18 9.16 11.47
C ALA A 43 15.31 7.90 11.59
N SER A 44 14.39 7.84 12.55
CA SER A 44 13.47 6.73 12.77
C SER A 44 12.29 6.63 11.79
N VAL A 45 12.05 7.61 10.91
CA VAL A 45 11.01 7.56 9.86
C VAL A 45 11.60 7.50 8.46
N THR A 46 11.47 6.36 7.80
CA THR A 46 12.14 6.01 6.54
C THR A 46 12.04 7.07 5.44
N SER A 47 10.87 7.65 5.21
CA SER A 47 10.64 8.67 4.17
C SER A 47 9.55 9.64 4.63
N TYR A 48 9.78 10.94 4.43
CA TYR A 48 8.80 11.97 4.79
C TYR A 48 8.95 13.24 3.96
N ILE A 49 7.88 14.04 3.92
CA ILE A 49 7.87 15.40 3.38
C ILE A 49 6.87 16.25 4.16
N LEU A 50 7.29 17.45 4.58
CA LEU A 50 6.44 18.48 5.16
C LEU A 50 6.55 19.74 4.33
N LYS A 51 5.42 20.34 3.96
CA LYS A 51 5.39 21.64 3.32
C LYS A 51 4.09 22.39 3.60
N GLU A 52 4.10 23.68 3.31
CA GLU A 52 2.86 24.46 3.23
C GLU A 52 2.05 24.04 1.99
N THR A 53 0.74 23.87 2.16
CA THR A 53 -0.13 23.39 1.08
C THR A 53 -0.11 24.35 -0.11
N GLY A 54 0.04 23.82 -1.32
CA GLY A 54 0.11 24.61 -2.55
C GLY A 54 1.47 25.29 -2.79
N SER A 55 2.37 25.28 -1.81
CA SER A 55 3.73 25.78 -1.97
C SER A 55 4.62 24.75 -2.68
N SER A 56 5.58 25.24 -3.46
CA SER A 56 6.71 24.44 -3.96
C SER A 56 7.82 24.27 -2.91
N ASN A 57 7.79 25.09 -1.85
CA ASN A 57 8.82 25.14 -0.83
C ASN A 57 8.61 24.01 0.22
N VAL A 58 9.54 23.07 0.27
CA VAL A 58 9.57 21.95 1.23
C VAL A 58 10.24 22.34 2.54
N LEU A 59 9.50 22.31 3.65
CA LEU A 59 10.04 22.69 4.95
C LEU A 59 11.00 21.64 5.51
N MET A 60 10.64 20.36 5.37
CA MET A 60 11.46 19.23 5.80
C MET A 60 11.23 18.04 4.86
N SER A 61 12.26 17.27 4.59
CA SER A 61 12.12 16.06 3.78
C SER A 61 13.21 15.03 4.00
N ARG A 62 12.86 13.76 3.75
CA ARG A 62 13.82 12.67 3.62
C ARG A 62 13.33 11.63 2.62
N ASP A 63 14.24 11.16 1.75
CA ASP A 63 14.00 10.02 0.87
C ASP A 63 12.65 10.10 0.13
N VAL A 64 12.27 11.28 -0.36
CA VAL A 64 10.88 11.55 -0.80
C VAL A 64 10.43 10.72 -2.00
N ASP A 65 11.37 10.19 -2.77
CA ASP A 65 11.16 9.34 -3.95
C ASP A 65 11.40 7.86 -3.68
N LYS A 66 11.61 7.48 -2.41
CA LYS A 66 11.82 6.08 -2.02
C LYS A 66 10.53 5.27 -2.18
N PRO A 67 10.52 4.22 -3.02
CA PRO A 67 9.34 3.39 -3.19
C PRO A 67 9.04 2.59 -1.92
N VAL A 68 7.83 2.76 -1.37
CA VAL A 68 7.36 2.04 -0.19
C VAL A 68 5.90 1.61 -0.35
N SER A 69 5.49 0.61 0.42
CA SER A 69 4.07 0.26 0.51
C SER A 69 3.31 1.37 1.26
N PRO A 70 2.24 1.97 0.70
CA PRO A 70 1.55 3.10 1.32
C PRO A 70 0.55 2.69 2.40
N ALA A 71 0.32 1.38 2.58
CA ALA A 71 -0.77 0.84 3.39
C ALA A 71 -2.10 1.56 3.08
N SER A 72 -2.94 1.76 4.11
CA SER A 72 -4.25 2.41 3.98
C SER A 72 -4.26 3.87 3.53
N LEU A 73 -3.09 4.52 3.34
CA LEU A 73 -3.04 5.81 2.66
C LEU A 73 -3.56 5.71 1.22
N THR A 74 -3.52 4.50 0.63
CA THR A 74 -4.21 4.17 -0.63
C THR A 74 -5.65 4.66 -0.69
N LYS A 75 -6.39 4.59 0.43
CA LYS A 75 -7.81 4.94 0.47
C LYS A 75 -8.08 6.42 0.19
N ILE A 76 -7.07 7.28 0.21
CA ILE A 76 -7.17 8.68 -0.24
C ILE A 76 -7.52 8.71 -1.74
N MET A 77 -6.86 7.90 -2.58
CA MET A 77 -7.17 7.84 -4.01
C MET A 77 -8.60 7.34 -4.23
N THR A 78 -8.98 6.24 -3.58
CA THR A 78 -10.34 5.67 -3.66
C THR A 78 -11.41 6.68 -3.22
N SER A 79 -11.18 7.38 -2.11
CA SER A 79 -12.12 8.37 -1.55
C SER A 79 -12.21 9.62 -2.41
N MET A 80 -11.08 10.13 -2.90
CA MET A 80 -11.06 11.26 -3.83
C MET A 80 -11.83 10.94 -5.10
N MET A 81 -11.60 9.77 -5.71
CA MET A 81 -12.34 9.35 -6.91
C MET A 81 -13.84 9.19 -6.65
N ALA A 82 -14.25 8.70 -5.47
CA ALA A 82 -15.65 8.60 -5.09
C ALA A 82 -16.30 9.98 -4.94
N ILE A 83 -15.63 10.92 -4.30
CA ILE A 83 -16.12 12.30 -4.14
C ILE A 83 -16.21 13.00 -5.50
N GLU A 84 -15.19 12.86 -6.35
CA GLU A 84 -15.14 13.47 -7.68
C GLU A 84 -16.13 12.87 -8.68
N SER A 85 -16.70 11.70 -8.38
CA SER A 85 -17.70 11.08 -9.24
C SER A 85 -19.02 11.86 -9.29
N GLY A 86 -19.29 12.72 -8.29
CA GLY A 86 -20.59 13.39 -8.14
C GLY A 86 -21.74 12.46 -7.71
N ARG A 87 -21.45 11.20 -7.35
CA ARG A 87 -22.43 10.13 -7.09
C ARG A 87 -22.57 9.79 -5.60
N LEU A 88 -22.16 10.68 -4.70
CA LEU A 88 -22.07 10.40 -3.26
C LEU A 88 -23.41 10.01 -2.61
N ASP A 89 -24.52 10.45 -3.17
CA ASP A 89 -25.86 10.15 -2.64
C ASP A 89 -26.46 8.86 -3.21
N GLU A 90 -25.77 8.18 -4.13
CA GLU A 90 -26.19 6.88 -4.63
C GLU A 90 -26.10 5.80 -3.55
N VAL A 91 -27.02 4.84 -3.66
CA VAL A 91 -27.06 3.67 -2.79
C VAL A 91 -26.21 2.55 -3.39
N VAL A 92 -25.24 2.11 -2.61
CA VAL A 92 -24.36 0.98 -2.93
C VAL A 92 -24.89 -0.27 -2.25
N THR A 93 -25.02 -1.35 -3.02
CA THR A 93 -25.29 -2.68 -2.47
C THR A 93 -23.95 -3.34 -2.14
N ILE A 94 -23.74 -3.73 -0.88
CA ILE A 94 -22.47 -4.31 -0.47
C ILE A 94 -22.27 -5.67 -1.14
N PRO A 95 -21.24 -5.85 -1.97
CA PRO A 95 -20.98 -7.12 -2.63
C PRO A 95 -20.34 -8.11 -1.65
N LYS A 96 -20.59 -9.41 -1.85
CA LYS A 96 -20.05 -10.49 -1.02
C LYS A 96 -18.53 -10.40 -0.88
N GLU A 97 -17.84 -10.15 -1.99
CA GLU A 97 -16.39 -10.10 -2.07
C GLU A 97 -15.81 -9.00 -1.16
N ALA A 98 -16.49 -7.85 -1.05
CA ALA A 98 -16.06 -6.79 -0.15
C ALA A 98 -16.14 -7.19 1.32
N THR A 99 -16.99 -8.16 1.68
CA THR A 99 -17.10 -8.68 3.05
C THR A 99 -16.06 -9.76 3.37
N MET A 100 -15.24 -10.18 2.41
CA MET A 100 -14.23 -11.23 2.59
C MET A 100 -12.81 -10.67 2.71
N VAL A 101 -12.66 -9.34 2.69
CA VAL A 101 -11.36 -8.67 2.80
C VAL A 101 -10.95 -8.55 4.27
N GLU A 102 -9.67 -8.71 4.55
CA GLU A 102 -9.08 -8.57 5.89
C GLU A 102 -7.81 -7.71 5.79
N PRO A 103 -7.27 -7.10 6.87
CA PRO A 103 -7.91 -6.72 8.12
C PRO A 103 -8.31 -5.22 8.14
N THR A 104 -9.10 -4.83 9.15
CA THR A 104 -9.77 -3.52 9.35
C THR A 104 -11.01 -3.34 8.49
N ARG A 105 -12.17 -3.49 9.11
CA ARG A 105 -13.49 -3.51 8.48
C ARG A 105 -14.49 -2.78 9.35
N ALA A 106 -15.50 -2.18 8.72
CA ALA A 106 -16.67 -1.67 9.43
C ALA A 106 -17.62 -2.80 9.86
N GLY A 107 -17.48 -3.98 9.25
CA GLY A 107 -18.35 -5.13 9.51
C GLY A 107 -19.61 -5.11 8.65
N LEU A 108 -19.50 -4.52 7.46
CA LEU A 108 -20.57 -4.48 6.45
C LEU A 108 -20.97 -5.92 6.06
N LYS A 109 -22.27 -6.10 5.78
CA LYS A 109 -22.83 -7.40 5.39
C LYS A 109 -23.25 -7.37 3.92
N GLU A 110 -23.13 -8.51 3.26
CA GLU A 110 -23.56 -8.69 1.89
C GLU A 110 -25.03 -8.27 1.74
N GLY A 111 -25.35 -7.52 0.69
CA GLY A 111 -26.71 -7.07 0.40
C GLY A 111 -27.15 -5.81 1.14
N GLU A 112 -26.44 -5.36 2.18
CA GLU A 112 -26.74 -4.08 2.86
C GLU A 112 -26.72 -2.91 1.86
N LYS A 113 -27.54 -1.90 2.13
CA LYS A 113 -27.71 -0.73 1.27
C LYS A 113 -27.13 0.50 1.97
N ILE A 114 -25.94 0.94 1.53
CA ILE A 114 -25.19 2.02 2.15
C ILE A 114 -25.00 3.15 1.15
N ARG A 115 -25.18 4.41 1.55
CA ARG A 115 -24.86 5.55 0.67
C ARG A 115 -23.37 5.58 0.37
N LEU A 116 -22.98 5.93 -0.86
CA LEU A 116 -21.58 6.03 -1.24
C LEU A 116 -20.80 6.99 -0.32
N ARG A 117 -21.41 8.11 0.08
CA ARG A 117 -20.86 9.04 1.08
C ARG A 117 -20.46 8.36 2.40
N ASP A 118 -21.29 7.45 2.89
CA ASP A 118 -21.05 6.78 4.17
C ASP A 118 -19.96 5.71 4.05
N LEU A 119 -19.83 5.08 2.87
CA LEU A 119 -18.66 4.26 2.57
C LEU A 119 -17.37 5.07 2.54
N VAL A 120 -17.40 6.30 1.98
CA VAL A 120 -16.22 7.19 2.02
C VAL A 120 -15.87 7.56 3.47
N LYS A 121 -16.86 7.88 4.30
CA LYS A 121 -16.65 8.10 5.75
C LYS A 121 -16.04 6.87 6.42
N ALA A 122 -16.57 5.67 6.18
CA ALA A 122 -16.03 4.44 6.75
C ALA A 122 -14.58 4.17 6.30
N ALA A 123 -14.28 4.37 5.02
CA ALA A 123 -12.95 4.18 4.45
C ALA A 123 -11.92 5.18 5.02
N MET A 124 -12.31 6.44 5.23
CA MET A 124 -11.40 7.48 5.73
C MET A 124 -11.24 7.46 7.25
N VAL A 125 -12.34 7.37 8.00
CA VAL A 125 -12.35 7.42 9.47
C VAL A 125 -11.84 6.12 10.07
N ASN A 126 -12.50 5.00 9.76
CA ASN A 126 -12.15 3.69 10.32
C ASN A 126 -11.09 2.93 9.54
N SER A 127 -10.67 3.45 8.38
CA SER A 127 -9.79 2.70 7.48
C SER A 127 -10.41 1.40 6.96
N SER A 128 -11.74 1.33 6.90
CA SER A 128 -12.50 0.12 6.53
C SER A 128 -12.18 -0.35 5.10
N ASN A 129 -11.71 -1.59 4.98
CA ASN A 129 -11.40 -2.22 3.69
C ASN A 129 -12.68 -2.63 2.95
N ASP A 130 -13.68 -3.14 3.66
CA ASP A 130 -14.97 -3.52 3.10
C ASP A 130 -15.66 -2.32 2.44
N ALA A 131 -15.56 -1.12 3.02
CA ALA A 131 -16.04 0.10 2.37
C ALA A 131 -15.23 0.46 1.12
N ALA A 132 -13.89 0.43 1.18
CA ALA A 132 -13.04 0.74 0.03
C ALA A 132 -13.26 -0.20 -1.17
N PHE A 133 -13.46 -1.50 -0.91
CA PHE A 133 -13.78 -2.47 -1.95
C PHE A 133 -15.21 -2.31 -2.48
N SER A 134 -16.16 -1.92 -1.64
CA SER A 134 -17.53 -1.62 -2.07
C SER A 134 -17.57 -0.37 -2.97
N ILE A 135 -16.84 0.69 -2.62
CA ILE A 135 -16.65 1.88 -3.47
C ILE A 135 -16.08 1.47 -4.83
N ALA A 136 -15.01 0.67 -4.82
CA ALA A 136 -14.34 0.23 -6.04
C ALA A 136 -15.25 -0.60 -6.95
N SER A 137 -16.00 -1.54 -6.37
CA SER A 137 -16.96 -2.36 -7.10
C SER A 137 -18.08 -1.52 -7.72
N HIS A 138 -18.61 -0.54 -6.96
CA HIS A 138 -19.70 0.33 -7.41
C HIS A 138 -19.29 1.26 -8.56
N LEU A 139 -18.14 1.92 -8.41
CA LEU A 139 -17.69 2.93 -9.37
C LEU A 139 -16.99 2.33 -10.58
N GLY A 140 -16.24 1.24 -10.41
CA GLY A 140 -15.51 0.59 -11.50
C GLY A 140 -16.26 -0.57 -12.15
N GLY A 141 -17.39 -1.01 -11.59
CA GLY A 141 -18.10 -2.24 -11.97
C GLY A 141 -17.36 -3.53 -11.56
N SER A 142 -16.04 -3.45 -11.31
CA SER A 142 -15.21 -4.51 -10.77
C SER A 142 -13.96 -3.91 -10.10
N ILE A 143 -13.31 -4.68 -9.23
CA ILE A 143 -12.07 -4.24 -8.57
C ILE A 143 -10.94 -4.02 -9.58
N ASP A 144 -10.82 -4.87 -10.60
CA ASP A 144 -9.76 -4.77 -11.61
C ASP A 144 -9.91 -3.50 -12.46
N SER A 145 -11.15 -3.19 -12.87
CA SER A 145 -11.47 -1.95 -13.59
C SER A 145 -11.18 -0.72 -12.72
N PHE A 146 -11.61 -0.72 -11.46
CA PHE A 146 -11.35 0.40 -10.56
C PHE A 146 -9.85 0.61 -10.31
N VAL A 147 -9.08 -0.46 -10.11
CA VAL A 147 -7.61 -0.38 -9.96
C VAL A 147 -6.97 0.18 -11.24
N THR A 148 -7.48 -0.17 -12.42
CA THR A 148 -7.04 0.44 -13.68
C THR A 148 -7.30 1.94 -13.67
N MET A 149 -8.51 2.37 -13.27
CA MET A 149 -8.85 3.79 -13.12
C MET A 149 -7.96 4.51 -12.11
N MET A 150 -7.65 3.90 -10.96
CA MET A 150 -6.75 4.47 -9.95
C MET A 150 -5.36 4.73 -10.53
N ASN A 151 -4.81 3.80 -11.32
CA ASN A 151 -3.49 3.96 -11.93
C ASN A 151 -3.49 4.97 -13.08
N VAL A 152 -4.58 5.05 -13.87
CA VAL A 152 -4.77 6.13 -14.85
C VAL A 152 -4.81 7.47 -14.15
N ARG A 153 -5.56 7.58 -13.04
CA ARG A 153 -5.66 8.80 -12.24
C ARG A 153 -4.30 9.18 -11.63
N ALA A 154 -3.54 8.23 -11.10
CA ALA A 154 -2.20 8.47 -10.58
C ALA A 154 -1.27 9.08 -11.64
N ARG A 155 -1.22 8.50 -12.84
CA ARG A 155 -0.43 9.04 -13.95
C ARG A 155 -0.88 10.44 -14.37
N ALA A 156 -2.19 10.67 -14.47
CA ALA A 156 -2.75 11.98 -14.82
C ALA A 156 -2.43 13.07 -13.79
N LEU A 157 -2.18 12.70 -12.53
CA LEU A 157 -1.75 13.62 -11.48
C LEU A 157 -0.21 13.80 -11.43
N GLY A 158 0.55 13.05 -12.22
CA GLY A 158 2.03 13.07 -12.18
C GLY A 158 2.64 12.18 -11.10
N MET A 159 1.89 11.24 -10.53
CA MET A 159 2.39 10.27 -9.54
C MET A 159 3.14 9.12 -10.24
N THR A 160 4.32 9.41 -10.78
CA THR A 160 5.07 8.49 -11.68
C THR A 160 5.71 7.30 -10.96
N ASN A 161 5.83 7.35 -9.63
CA ASN A 161 6.40 6.29 -8.80
C ASN A 161 5.32 5.52 -8.02
N THR A 162 4.05 5.63 -8.44
CA THR A 162 2.91 5.00 -7.79
C THR A 162 2.29 3.92 -8.66
N SER A 163 1.99 2.78 -8.03
CA SER A 163 1.16 1.73 -8.62
C SER A 163 0.21 1.15 -7.58
N PHE A 164 -1.05 1.02 -7.95
CA PHE A 164 -2.09 0.39 -7.15
C PHE A 164 -2.41 -0.99 -7.70
N THR A 165 -2.50 -1.98 -6.82
CA THR A 165 -3.02 -3.33 -7.08
C THR A 165 -4.41 -3.52 -6.46
N ASN A 166 -4.78 -2.71 -5.45
CA ASN A 166 -6.08 -2.76 -4.79
C ASN A 166 -6.51 -1.37 -4.23
N PRO A 167 -7.80 -1.16 -3.90
CA PRO A 167 -8.32 0.15 -3.47
C PRO A 167 -8.11 0.47 -1.99
N ALA A 168 -7.61 -0.47 -1.19
CA ALA A 168 -7.54 -0.35 0.26
C ALA A 168 -6.13 -0.22 0.82
N GLY A 169 -5.10 -0.61 0.05
CA GLY A 169 -3.72 -0.65 0.49
C GLY A 169 -3.37 -1.83 1.38
N TYR A 170 -4.20 -2.87 1.38
CA TYR A 170 -3.88 -4.13 2.03
C TYR A 170 -2.76 -4.83 1.26
N ASP A 171 -1.81 -5.48 1.95
CA ASP A 171 -0.54 -5.92 1.38
C ASP A 171 -0.27 -7.43 1.58
N LYS A 172 -1.31 -8.25 1.79
CA LYS A 172 -1.17 -9.70 1.96
C LYS A 172 -1.68 -10.48 0.75
N GLY A 173 -0.99 -11.58 0.43
CA GLY A 173 -1.40 -12.53 -0.60
C GLY A 173 -1.64 -11.85 -1.95
N ILE A 174 -2.77 -12.17 -2.58
CA ILE A 174 -3.14 -11.67 -3.91
C ILE A 174 -3.39 -10.16 -3.97
N TYR A 175 -3.55 -9.51 -2.81
CA TYR A 175 -3.77 -8.06 -2.72
C TYR A 175 -2.48 -7.29 -2.54
N ALA A 176 -1.33 -7.96 -2.35
CA ALA A 176 -0.05 -7.29 -2.22
C ALA A 176 0.33 -6.46 -3.47
N GLY A 177 1.17 -5.44 -3.27
CA GLY A 177 1.86 -4.75 -4.37
C GLY A 177 1.52 -3.27 -4.57
N ASN A 178 0.63 -2.68 -3.77
CA ASN A 178 0.52 -1.21 -3.75
C ASN A 178 1.89 -0.61 -3.39
N MET A 179 2.36 0.32 -4.21
CA MET A 179 3.62 1.05 -4.04
C MET A 179 3.39 2.53 -4.34
N SER A 180 4.07 3.40 -3.61
CA SER A 180 4.06 4.83 -3.81
C SER A 180 5.31 5.46 -3.17
N THR A 181 5.39 6.79 -3.16
CA THR A 181 6.46 7.58 -2.55
C THR A 181 5.85 8.72 -1.72
N ALA A 182 6.66 9.36 -0.88
CA ALA A 182 6.18 10.51 -0.11
C ALA A 182 5.80 11.68 -1.02
N ARG A 183 6.56 11.89 -2.11
CA ARG A 183 6.25 12.89 -3.15
C ARG A 183 4.92 12.62 -3.85
N ASP A 184 4.68 11.39 -4.30
CA ASP A 184 3.45 11.06 -5.01
C ASP A 184 2.23 11.16 -4.11
N LEU A 185 2.34 10.71 -2.86
CA LEU A 185 1.26 10.83 -1.88
C LEU A 185 0.99 12.28 -1.47
N MET A 186 2.02 13.14 -1.49
CA MET A 186 1.86 14.59 -1.32
C MET A 186 1.02 15.16 -2.47
N ILE A 187 1.36 14.86 -3.73
CA ILE A 187 0.61 15.28 -4.91
C ILE A 187 -0.86 14.84 -4.83
N LEU A 188 -1.09 13.55 -4.51
CA LEU A 188 -2.43 13.00 -4.36
C LEU A 188 -3.22 13.77 -3.30
N THR A 189 -2.61 14.01 -2.15
CA THR A 189 -3.30 14.62 -1.02
C THR A 189 -3.57 16.10 -1.27
N GLU A 190 -2.64 16.85 -1.85
CA GLU A 190 -2.88 18.24 -2.29
C GLU A 190 -4.04 18.33 -3.28
N ARG A 191 -4.21 17.34 -4.16
CA ARG A 191 -5.36 17.29 -5.06
C ARG A 191 -6.66 16.99 -4.33
N ALA A 192 -6.64 16.08 -3.35
CA ALA A 192 -7.82 15.68 -2.59
C ALA A 192 -8.33 16.80 -1.66
N ILE A 193 -7.44 17.51 -0.96
CA ILE A 193 -7.82 18.58 -0.01
C ILE A 193 -8.36 19.85 -0.68
N ARG A 194 -8.32 19.95 -2.02
CA ARG A 194 -9.04 21.02 -2.73
C ARG A 194 -10.56 20.84 -2.67
N ASN A 195 -11.03 19.62 -2.40
CA ASN A 195 -12.45 19.35 -2.28
C ASN A 195 -12.93 19.53 -0.81
N PRO A 196 -13.92 20.39 -0.55
CA PRO A 196 -14.42 20.65 0.80
C PRO A 196 -15.05 19.41 1.46
N GLU A 197 -15.71 18.52 0.71
CA GLU A 197 -16.28 17.27 1.23
C GLU A 197 -15.16 16.35 1.74
N PHE A 198 -14.04 16.25 1.01
CA PHE A 198 -12.89 15.47 1.47
C PHE A 198 -12.36 16.00 2.81
N ASN A 199 -12.22 17.33 2.94
CA ASN A 199 -11.78 17.96 4.20
C ASN A 199 -12.80 17.79 5.34
N ALA A 200 -14.09 17.79 5.03
CA ALA A 200 -15.15 17.58 6.02
C ALA A 200 -15.11 16.14 6.55
N ILE A 201 -14.86 15.15 5.69
CA ILE A 201 -14.75 13.75 6.08
C ILE A 201 -13.42 13.46 6.80
N ALA A 202 -12.30 14.00 6.30
CA ALA A 202 -10.96 13.71 6.82
C ALA A 202 -10.73 14.21 8.25
N ARG A 203 -11.48 15.23 8.71
CA ARG A 203 -11.39 15.78 10.07
C ARG A 203 -12.25 15.04 11.09
N LEU A 204 -13.10 14.09 10.67
CA LEU A 204 -13.99 13.38 11.57
C LEU A 204 -13.21 12.47 12.52
N ASP A 205 -13.50 12.60 13.82
CA ASP A 205 -13.05 11.68 14.86
C ASP A 205 -13.95 10.43 14.95
N LYS A 206 -15.21 10.55 14.54
CA LYS A 206 -16.21 9.50 14.47
C LYS A 206 -17.05 9.62 13.20
N ALA A 207 -17.42 8.48 12.62
CA ALA A 207 -18.43 8.37 11.58
C ALA A 207 -19.63 7.60 12.11
N VAL A 208 -20.82 8.15 11.94
CA VAL A 208 -22.09 7.48 12.26
C VAL A 208 -22.98 7.51 11.03
N PHE A 209 -23.52 6.35 10.66
CA PHE A 209 -24.46 6.22 9.54
C PHE A 209 -25.35 4.99 9.72
N THR A 210 -26.48 4.99 9.04
CA THR A 210 -27.50 3.95 9.13
C THR A 210 -27.68 3.31 7.76
N GLU A 211 -27.69 1.99 7.72
CA GLU A 211 -27.97 1.25 6.49
C GLU A 211 -29.46 1.27 6.17
N LEU A 212 -29.80 1.38 4.88
CA LEU A 212 -31.14 1.78 4.43
C LEU A 212 -32.18 0.63 4.44
N GLY A 213 -31.75 -0.63 4.53
CA GLY A 213 -32.65 -1.79 4.51
C GLY A 213 -33.23 -2.15 5.88
N THR A 214 -32.36 -2.45 6.85
CA THR A 214 -32.71 -2.91 8.20
C THR A 214 -32.67 -1.80 9.26
N GLY A 215 -32.12 -0.63 8.94
CA GLY A 215 -31.94 0.45 9.92
C GLY A 215 -30.77 0.22 10.90
N LYS A 216 -29.92 -0.78 10.67
CA LYS A 216 -28.71 -1.00 11.46
C LYS A 216 -27.77 0.21 11.37
N THR A 217 -27.34 0.68 12.53
CA THR A 217 -26.45 1.84 12.65
C THR A 217 -25.00 1.43 12.91
N TYR A 218 -24.09 2.04 12.16
CA TYR A 218 -22.65 1.92 12.31
C TYR A 218 -22.09 3.11 13.07
N CYS A 219 -21.23 2.85 14.06
CA CYS A 219 -20.51 3.86 14.83
C CYS A 219 -19.02 3.54 14.77
N LEU A 220 -18.28 4.28 13.94
CA LEU A 220 -16.88 4.01 13.68
C LEU A 220 -16.00 5.13 14.23
N LYS A 221 -14.87 4.79 14.84
CA LYS A 221 -13.90 5.75 15.38
C LYS A 221 -12.68 5.88 14.50
N THR A 222 -12.08 7.06 14.51
CA THR A 222 -10.83 7.35 13.83
C THR A 222 -9.65 6.60 14.44
N HIS A 223 -8.68 6.25 13.61
CA HIS A 223 -7.36 5.81 14.08
C HIS A 223 -6.36 6.97 14.21
N ASN A 224 -6.71 8.17 13.76
CA ASN A 224 -5.84 9.33 13.79
C ASN A 224 -5.80 9.95 15.19
N LYS A 225 -4.79 9.61 15.98
CA LYS A 225 -4.66 10.14 17.35
C LYS A 225 -4.34 11.63 17.39
N LEU A 226 -3.77 12.21 16.32
CA LEU A 226 -3.46 13.64 16.27
C LEU A 226 -4.70 14.53 16.45
N LEU A 227 -5.87 14.07 15.98
CA LEU A 227 -7.12 14.80 16.19
C LEU A 227 -7.47 15.00 17.67
N ALA A 228 -6.96 14.14 18.55
CA ALA A 228 -7.16 14.25 20.00
C ALA A 228 -5.98 14.93 20.72
N ILE A 229 -4.75 14.76 20.22
CA ILE A 229 -3.53 15.14 20.98
C ILE A 229 -2.81 16.38 20.44
N TYR A 230 -3.10 16.82 19.23
CA TYR A 230 -2.40 17.96 18.62
C TYR A 230 -3.42 18.99 18.11
N PRO A 231 -3.52 20.17 18.76
CA PRO A 231 -4.68 21.06 18.66
C PRO A 231 -4.87 21.67 17.26
N TYR A 232 -3.82 21.71 16.44
CA TYR A 232 -3.85 22.28 15.10
C TYR A 232 -4.29 21.26 14.03
N THR A 233 -4.48 19.99 14.38
CA THR A 233 -4.75 18.90 13.43
C THR A 233 -6.13 19.02 12.78
N VAL A 234 -6.19 18.81 11.46
CA VAL A 234 -7.43 18.79 10.68
C VAL A 234 -7.60 17.54 9.80
N GLY A 235 -6.84 16.46 10.05
CA GLY A 235 -6.89 15.21 9.28
C GLY A 235 -5.53 14.52 9.17
N ILE A 236 -5.28 13.58 8.25
CA ILE A 236 -6.09 13.13 7.10
C ILE A 236 -6.27 11.61 7.13
N LYS A 237 -5.19 10.84 7.16
CA LYS A 237 -5.29 9.37 7.08
C LYS A 237 -4.09 8.66 7.66
N THR A 238 -4.36 7.56 8.35
CA THR A 238 -3.37 6.62 8.86
C THR A 238 -3.18 5.41 7.94
N GLY A 239 -2.01 4.79 8.00
CA GLY A 239 -1.74 3.49 7.41
C GLY A 239 -0.89 2.61 8.31
N TYR A 240 -1.12 1.31 8.29
CA TYR A 240 -0.21 0.32 8.85
C TYR A 240 -0.40 -1.02 8.17
N THR A 241 0.72 -1.64 7.82
CA THR A 241 0.81 -3.08 7.54
C THR A 241 2.18 -3.56 8.01
N ALA A 242 2.39 -4.88 8.09
CA ALA A 242 3.69 -5.42 8.48
C ALA A 242 4.82 -5.01 7.50
N ARG A 243 4.51 -4.84 6.20
CA ARG A 243 5.49 -4.40 5.20
C ARG A 243 5.68 -2.89 5.15
N ALA A 244 4.61 -2.13 5.29
CA ALA A 244 4.62 -0.67 5.16
C ALA A 244 5.15 0.04 6.41
N GLY A 245 5.13 -0.62 7.57
CA GLY A 245 5.34 0.07 8.84
C GLY A 245 4.22 1.06 9.14
N ARG A 246 4.47 2.01 10.05
CA ARG A 246 3.48 3.01 10.44
C ARG A 246 3.56 4.20 9.48
N CYS A 247 2.51 4.40 8.69
CA CYS A 247 2.39 5.52 7.76
C CYS A 247 1.33 6.53 8.23
N LEU A 248 1.50 7.80 7.88
CA LEU A 248 0.60 8.88 8.25
C LEU A 248 0.64 9.98 7.20
N ILE A 249 -0.54 10.48 6.83
CA ILE A 249 -0.69 11.77 6.16
C ILE A 249 -1.54 12.62 7.07
N ALA A 250 -0.99 13.76 7.48
CA ALA A 250 -1.61 14.66 8.43
C ALA A 250 -1.56 16.09 7.91
N ARG A 251 -2.55 16.89 8.28
CA ARG A 251 -2.61 18.31 7.97
C ARG A 251 -2.88 19.08 9.25
N ALA A 252 -2.19 20.19 9.43
CA ALA A 252 -2.34 21.05 10.59
C ALA A 252 -2.38 22.53 10.17
N ILE A 253 -3.25 23.30 10.83
CA ILE A 253 -3.44 24.73 10.54
C ILE A 253 -3.22 25.53 11.82
N LYS A 254 -2.27 26.47 11.78
CA LYS A 254 -1.92 27.37 12.88
C LYS A 254 -1.55 28.74 12.34
N ASP A 255 -2.11 29.81 12.91
CA ASP A 255 -1.76 31.20 12.57
C ASP A 255 -1.77 31.51 11.05
N ARG A 256 -2.79 30.99 10.35
CA ARG A 256 -2.98 31.05 8.88
C ARG A 256 -1.97 30.27 8.04
N LYS A 257 -1.02 29.56 8.64
CA LYS A 257 -0.16 28.58 7.95
C LYS A 257 -0.88 27.24 7.88
N ASP A 258 -0.88 26.63 6.71
CA ASP A 258 -1.52 25.35 6.43
C ASP A 258 -0.48 24.33 5.99
N LEU A 259 -0.10 23.44 6.90
CA LEU A 259 0.97 22.49 6.67
C LEU A 259 0.41 21.09 6.39
N LEU A 260 1.00 20.42 5.41
CA LEU A 260 0.69 19.06 5.02
C LEU A 260 1.94 18.19 5.14
N MET A 261 1.79 17.06 5.83
CA MET A 261 2.86 16.10 6.07
C MET A 261 2.50 14.75 5.47
N VAL A 262 3.48 14.12 4.81
CA VAL A 262 3.47 12.69 4.50
C VAL A 262 4.62 12.03 5.26
N MET A 263 4.33 10.96 5.97
CA MET A 263 5.25 10.20 6.82
C MET A 263 5.10 8.71 6.54
N LEU A 264 6.17 8.03 6.14
CA LEU A 264 6.15 6.63 5.69
C LEU A 264 7.17 5.78 6.44
N ASP A 265 6.73 4.61 6.90
CA ASP A 265 7.50 3.66 7.71
C ASP A 265 8.21 4.31 8.91
N ALA A 266 7.41 4.91 9.79
CA ALA A 266 7.86 5.36 11.11
C ALA A 266 8.07 4.16 12.05
N ARG A 267 9.31 3.99 12.52
CA ARG A 267 9.72 2.92 13.44
C ARG A 267 9.66 3.33 14.91
N THR A 268 9.08 4.48 15.18
CA THR A 268 8.88 5.09 16.49
C THR A 268 7.41 5.47 16.70
N ASP A 269 7.11 6.20 17.78
CA ASP A 269 5.82 6.85 17.97
C ASP A 269 5.58 7.95 16.95
N ARG A 270 4.92 7.57 15.84
CA ARG A 270 4.60 8.50 14.73
C ARG A 270 3.80 9.73 15.16
N TRP A 271 3.11 9.69 16.30
CA TRP A 271 2.24 10.79 16.73
C TRP A 271 3.05 11.94 17.33
N SER A 272 3.96 11.61 18.25
CA SER A 272 4.87 12.59 18.83
C SER A 272 5.82 13.17 17.78
N VAL A 273 6.36 12.34 16.87
CA VAL A 273 7.20 12.83 15.76
C VAL A 273 6.42 13.80 14.88
N ALA A 274 5.17 13.45 14.52
CA ALA A 274 4.34 14.30 13.69
C ALA A 274 4.05 15.67 14.34
N ALA A 275 3.74 15.67 15.64
CA ALA A 275 3.50 16.90 16.39
C ALA A 275 4.76 17.79 16.43
N ASP A 276 5.92 17.21 16.73
CA ASP A 276 7.21 17.91 16.71
C ASP A 276 7.53 18.49 15.32
N MET A 277 7.32 17.70 14.26
CA MET A 277 7.52 18.16 12.89
C MET A 277 6.61 19.35 12.54
N PHE A 278 5.34 19.31 12.94
CA PHE A 278 4.46 20.46 12.73
C PHE A 278 4.91 21.68 13.54
N ASP A 279 5.30 21.52 14.80
CA ASP A 279 5.78 22.63 15.62
C ASP A 279 7.04 23.28 15.01
N ARG A 280 7.99 22.47 14.55
CA ARG A 280 9.17 22.95 13.79
C ARG A 280 8.78 23.62 12.48
N GLY A 281 7.81 23.09 11.75
CA GLY A 281 7.34 23.66 10.49
C GLY A 281 6.59 24.99 10.66
N PHE A 282 5.91 25.19 11.79
CA PHE A 282 5.27 26.46 12.11
C PHE A 282 6.25 27.53 12.56
N ASP A 283 7.41 27.14 13.13
CA ASP A 283 8.49 28.05 13.49
C ASP A 283 9.17 28.64 12.25
N SER A 284 9.02 29.95 12.06
CA SER A 284 9.55 30.70 10.92
C SER A 284 11.09 30.73 10.84
N ASN A 285 11.78 30.38 11.93
CA ASN A 285 13.24 30.47 12.02
C ASN A 285 13.95 29.16 11.61
N ASN A 286 13.22 28.05 11.47
CA ASN A 286 13.80 26.73 11.20
C ASN A 286 13.74 26.34 9.72
N ARG A 287 14.24 27.21 8.84
CA ARG A 287 14.41 26.88 7.41
C ARG A 287 15.67 26.03 7.24
N GLU A 288 15.56 24.72 7.44
CA GLU A 288 16.58 23.82 6.90
C GLU A 288 16.66 24.01 5.38
N GLN A 289 17.88 24.16 4.86
CA GLN A 289 18.12 24.52 3.46
C GLN A 289 17.49 23.49 2.50
N LEU A 290 16.56 24.00 1.70
CA LEU A 290 15.80 23.27 0.71
C LEU A 290 16.66 22.78 -0.46
N GLN A 291 16.40 21.54 -0.91
CA GLN A 291 16.50 21.24 -2.33
C GLN A 291 15.14 21.52 -2.97
N PRO A 292 15.05 22.38 -4.02
CA PRO A 292 13.83 22.51 -4.79
C PRO A 292 13.39 21.14 -5.29
N LEU A 293 12.15 20.77 -5.04
CA LEU A 293 11.54 19.67 -5.77
C LEU A 293 11.50 20.10 -7.24
N GLU A 294 12.28 19.44 -8.11
CA GLU A 294 12.18 19.67 -9.54
C GLU A 294 10.70 19.55 -9.95
N SER A 295 10.19 20.61 -10.59
CA SER A 295 8.83 20.60 -11.09
C SER A 295 8.71 19.55 -12.20
N PRO A 296 7.57 18.86 -12.34
CA PRO A 296 7.31 18.08 -13.54
C PRO A 296 7.49 19.00 -14.74
N ARG A 297 8.39 18.65 -15.66
CA ARG A 297 8.52 19.39 -16.93
C ARG A 297 7.14 19.43 -17.57
N GLN A 298 6.63 20.63 -17.84
CA GLN A 298 5.46 20.81 -18.67
C GLN A 298 5.83 20.29 -20.07
N ASP A 299 5.36 19.08 -20.39
CA ASP A 299 5.47 18.56 -21.73
C ASP A 299 4.45 19.30 -22.61
N THR A 300 4.90 20.39 -23.24
CA THR A 300 4.18 21.06 -24.34
C THR A 300 4.45 20.37 -25.68
N GLY A 301 4.88 19.10 -25.67
CA GLY A 301 5.14 18.30 -26.86
C GLY A 301 3.92 17.55 -27.35
N VAL A 302 3.55 17.80 -28.61
CA VAL A 302 2.65 16.97 -29.42
C VAL A 302 2.94 15.48 -29.18
N VAL A 303 1.93 14.73 -28.73
CA VAL A 303 2.01 13.28 -28.50
C VAL A 303 2.33 12.59 -29.82
N LYS A 304 3.62 12.28 -30.05
CA LYS A 304 3.99 11.24 -31.01
C LYS A 304 3.69 9.89 -30.38
N ALA A 305 2.84 9.11 -31.06
CA ALA A 305 2.51 7.76 -30.67
C ALA A 305 3.79 6.93 -30.47
N VAL A 306 4.06 6.56 -29.21
CA VAL A 306 5.09 5.59 -28.87
C VAL A 306 4.50 4.20 -29.14
N PRO A 307 5.19 3.31 -29.89
CA PRO A 307 4.69 1.98 -30.15
C PRO A 307 4.59 1.20 -28.83
N VAL A 308 3.43 0.57 -28.60
CA VAL A 308 3.17 -0.32 -27.47
C VAL A 308 4.13 -1.50 -27.56
N ASN A 309 5.25 -1.41 -26.85
CA ASN A 309 6.13 -2.55 -26.65
C ASN A 309 5.50 -3.43 -25.56
N GLN A 310 5.17 -4.67 -25.91
CA GLN A 310 4.51 -5.63 -25.02
C GLN A 310 5.39 -5.86 -23.78
N GLN A 311 5.01 -5.26 -22.65
CA GLN A 311 5.66 -5.56 -21.37
C GLN A 311 5.45 -7.05 -21.04
N PRO A 312 6.49 -7.73 -20.50
CA PRO A 312 6.37 -9.13 -20.12
C PRO A 312 5.25 -9.28 -19.10
N VAL A 313 4.36 -10.24 -19.33
CA VAL A 313 3.21 -10.54 -18.47
C VAL A 313 3.70 -10.71 -17.03
N ASN A 314 3.33 -9.77 -16.15
CA ASN A 314 3.68 -9.82 -14.73
C ASN A 314 3.07 -11.09 -14.14
N GLN A 315 3.91 -12.03 -13.69
CA GLN A 315 3.46 -13.31 -13.12
C GLN A 315 2.46 -13.11 -11.97
N ALA A 316 2.57 -12.01 -11.21
CA ALA A 316 1.62 -11.65 -10.17
C ALA A 316 0.19 -11.37 -10.69
N LEU A 317 0.05 -10.81 -11.90
CA LEU A 317 -1.27 -10.61 -12.54
C LEU A 317 -1.89 -11.94 -12.98
N VAL A 318 -1.07 -12.87 -13.47
CA VAL A 318 -1.53 -14.21 -13.86
C VAL A 318 -1.97 -15.02 -12.64
N GLU A 319 -1.21 -14.93 -11.55
CA GLU A 319 -1.55 -15.57 -10.27
C GLU A 319 -2.81 -14.97 -9.66
N ARG A 320 -2.99 -13.64 -9.74
CA ARG A 320 -4.22 -12.95 -9.36
C ARG A 320 -5.42 -13.44 -10.17
N GLU A 321 -5.33 -13.50 -11.49
CA GLU A 321 -6.44 -13.97 -12.35
C GLU A 321 -6.85 -15.40 -12.00
N ARG A 322 -5.88 -16.28 -11.76
CA ARG A 322 -6.15 -17.66 -11.33
C ARG A 322 -6.83 -17.72 -9.96
N ALA A 323 -6.38 -16.91 -9.01
CA ALA A 323 -6.96 -16.85 -7.67
C ALA A 323 -8.38 -16.27 -7.69
N LEU A 324 -8.61 -15.19 -8.46
CA LEU A 324 -9.94 -14.62 -8.65
C LEU A 324 -10.89 -15.59 -9.35
N ALA A 325 -10.40 -16.32 -10.36
CA ALA A 325 -11.17 -17.40 -11.00
C ALA A 325 -11.53 -18.50 -9.99
N ALA A 326 -10.60 -18.89 -9.11
CA ALA A 326 -10.87 -19.89 -8.07
C ALA A 326 -11.88 -19.39 -7.01
N ILE A 327 -11.83 -18.11 -6.63
CA ILE A 327 -12.81 -17.49 -5.74
C ILE A 327 -14.19 -17.45 -6.41
N ARG A 328 -14.27 -16.97 -7.67
CA ARG A 328 -15.51 -16.96 -8.46
C ARG A 328 -16.11 -18.37 -8.57
N LEU A 329 -15.28 -19.38 -8.79
CA LEU A 329 -15.69 -20.79 -8.86
C LEU A 329 -16.19 -21.33 -7.51
N LYS A 330 -15.54 -20.93 -6.41
CA LYS A 330 -15.97 -21.27 -5.05
C LYS A 330 -17.30 -20.60 -4.69
N LEU A 331 -17.50 -19.36 -5.12
CA LEU A 331 -18.75 -18.62 -4.97
C LEU A 331 -19.89 -19.25 -5.78
N ALA A 332 -19.63 -19.62 -7.04
CA ALA A 332 -20.61 -20.32 -7.88
C ALA A 332 -21.05 -21.66 -7.25
N ARG A 333 -20.09 -22.44 -6.72
CA ARG A 333 -20.39 -23.71 -6.02
C ARG A 333 -21.16 -23.54 -4.71
N GLN A 334 -21.02 -22.40 -4.04
CA GLN A 334 -21.80 -22.09 -2.83
C GLN A 334 -23.23 -21.62 -3.16
N GLY A 335 -23.47 -21.12 -4.37
CA GLY A 335 -24.81 -20.79 -4.87
C GLY A 335 -25.63 -22.02 -5.25
N ASP A 336 -24.99 -23.07 -5.78
CA ASP A 336 -25.67 -24.31 -6.20
C ASP A 336 -26.03 -25.26 -5.04
N ALA A 337 -25.44 -25.08 -3.85
CA ALA A 337 -25.71 -25.93 -2.69
C ALA A 337 -26.98 -25.52 -1.89
N GLY A 338 -27.72 -24.51 -2.34
CA GLY A 338 -28.89 -23.96 -1.65
C GLY A 338 -30.27 -24.39 -2.18
N GLY A 339 -30.34 -25.29 -3.17
CA GLY A 339 -31.61 -25.69 -3.80
C GLY A 339 -31.79 -27.19 -3.91
N SER A 340 -32.21 -27.85 -2.83
CA SER A 340 -32.76 -29.22 -2.89
C SER A 340 -33.38 -29.68 -1.56
N ALA A 341 -34.72 -29.64 -1.48
CA ALA A 341 -35.66 -30.56 -0.79
C ALA A 341 -36.97 -29.79 -0.52
N SER A 342 -38.21 -30.26 -0.73
CA SER A 342 -38.80 -31.51 -1.22
C SER A 342 -40.30 -31.21 -1.45
N GLY A 343 -40.98 -31.93 -2.35
CA GLY A 343 -42.44 -31.83 -2.50
C GLY A 343 -43.01 -32.47 -3.76
N VAL A 344 -42.80 -33.78 -3.94
CA VAL A 344 -43.50 -34.60 -4.94
C VAL A 344 -44.88 -34.97 -4.41
N VAL A 345 -45.97 -34.64 -5.12
CA VAL A 345 -47.19 -35.47 -5.16
C VAL A 345 -47.89 -35.38 -6.53
N ALA A 346 -48.00 -36.58 -7.14
CA ALA A 346 -49.02 -37.12 -8.05
C ALA A 346 -49.48 -36.40 -9.34
N ARG A 347 -49.31 -37.15 -10.44
CA ARG A 347 -50.02 -37.04 -11.73
C ARG A 347 -51.52 -37.36 -11.57
N ARG A 348 -52.37 -36.68 -12.36
CA ARG A 348 -53.53 -37.29 -13.04
C ARG A 348 -53.75 -36.63 -14.40
N ASP A 349 -53.90 -37.48 -15.40
CA ASP A 349 -54.26 -37.20 -16.79
C ASP A 349 -55.71 -36.73 -16.94
N ILE A 350 -55.97 -35.74 -17.81
CA ILE A 350 -57.26 -35.61 -18.53
C ILE A 350 -57.00 -35.14 -19.97
N LYS A 351 -57.63 -35.88 -20.90
CA LYS A 351 -57.69 -35.73 -22.36
C LYS A 351 -58.42 -34.46 -22.85
N GLU A 352 -58.00 -34.04 -24.05
CA GLU A 352 -58.68 -33.30 -25.12
C GLU A 352 -60.15 -32.83 -24.93
N LYS A 353 -60.43 -31.59 -25.40
CA LYS A 353 -61.37 -31.36 -26.51
C LYS A 353 -61.33 -29.91 -27.06
N SER A 354 -61.77 -29.84 -28.31
CA SER A 354 -61.75 -28.81 -29.35
C SER A 354 -62.56 -27.52 -29.13
N ALA A 355 -62.25 -26.51 -29.96
CA ALA A 355 -62.90 -25.20 -30.14
C ALA A 355 -64.39 -25.26 -30.59
N PRO A 356 -65.11 -24.11 -30.63
CA PRO A 356 -65.15 -23.35 -31.90
C PRO A 356 -65.22 -21.79 -31.82
N SER A 357 -64.62 -21.18 -32.84
CA SER A 357 -65.04 -20.05 -33.71
C SER A 357 -66.01 -18.94 -33.24
N VAL A 358 -65.61 -17.66 -33.38
CA VAL A 358 -66.44 -16.57 -33.95
C VAL A 358 -65.58 -15.56 -34.73
N ARG A 359 -66.02 -15.24 -35.96
CA ARG A 359 -65.55 -14.19 -36.89
C ARG A 359 -66.08 -12.80 -36.49
N VAL A 360 -65.31 -11.74 -36.71
CA VAL A 360 -65.85 -10.48 -37.30
C VAL A 360 -64.80 -9.85 -38.22
N ALA A 361 -65.23 -9.52 -39.44
CA ALA A 361 -64.49 -8.86 -40.50
C ALA A 361 -64.58 -7.33 -40.40
N LYS A 362 -63.57 -6.60 -40.91
CA LYS A 362 -63.81 -5.31 -41.58
C LYS A 362 -62.71 -4.98 -42.60
N ARG A 363 -63.18 -4.38 -43.70
CA ARG A 363 -62.56 -4.16 -45.02
C ARG A 363 -61.51 -3.03 -45.08
N ILE A 364 -60.67 -3.14 -46.11
CA ILE A 364 -59.73 -2.18 -46.74
C ILE A 364 -60.50 -1.09 -47.53
N PRO A 365 -59.88 0.05 -47.91
CA PRO A 365 -59.14 0.18 -49.21
C PRO A 365 -57.89 1.10 -49.08
N ALA A 366 -57.02 1.38 -50.05
CA ALA A 366 -56.40 0.75 -51.23
C ALA A 366 -55.36 1.77 -51.81
N GLY A 367 -54.32 1.30 -52.51
CA GLY A 367 -53.36 2.10 -53.30
C GLY A 367 -51.95 2.19 -52.66
N SER A 368 -50.83 1.76 -53.26
CA SER A 368 -50.45 1.77 -54.68
C SER A 368 -49.44 0.65 -55.00
N ARG A 369 -49.58 0.05 -56.19
CA ARG A 369 -48.63 -0.86 -56.84
C ARG A 369 -47.47 -0.08 -57.45
N VAL A 370 -46.25 -0.62 -57.39
CA VAL A 370 -45.39 -0.82 -58.58
C VAL A 370 -44.62 -2.13 -58.38
N ALA A 371 -44.70 -2.99 -59.38
CA ALA A 371 -44.00 -4.26 -59.49
C ALA A 371 -42.80 -4.11 -60.44
N LEU A 372 -41.70 -4.83 -60.17
CA LEU A 372 -40.72 -5.26 -61.17
C LEU A 372 -40.13 -6.61 -60.71
N THR A 373 -40.64 -7.67 -61.35
CA THR A 373 -39.96 -8.84 -61.96
C THR A 373 -38.47 -9.08 -61.63
N GLN A 374 -37.92 -10.30 -61.55
CA GLN A 374 -38.33 -11.69 -61.78
C GLN A 374 -37.20 -12.60 -61.25
N LYS A 375 -37.55 -13.84 -60.88
CA LYS A 375 -36.64 -14.95 -60.57
C LYS A 375 -35.68 -15.29 -61.72
N ALA A 376 -34.40 -15.54 -61.42
CA ALA A 376 -33.70 -16.81 -61.70
C ALA A 376 -32.19 -16.75 -61.37
N LYS A 377 -31.60 -17.92 -61.10
CA LYS A 377 -30.18 -18.28 -60.82
C LYS A 377 -29.80 -18.29 -59.33
N SER A 378 -30.11 -19.36 -58.59
CA SER A 378 -29.50 -20.70 -58.59
C SER A 378 -28.03 -20.76 -58.11
N GLN A 379 -27.85 -21.48 -57.00
CA GLN A 379 -26.76 -22.43 -56.75
C GLN A 379 -25.27 -21.99 -56.83
N SER A 380 -24.92 -20.71 -56.71
CA SER A 380 -23.49 -20.30 -56.60
C SER A 380 -23.03 -19.91 -55.19
N GLY A 381 -23.92 -19.44 -54.31
CA GLY A 381 -23.52 -18.90 -52.99
C GLY A 381 -23.23 -19.95 -51.90
N GLN A 382 -23.89 -21.11 -51.91
CA GLN A 382 -23.80 -22.10 -50.82
C GLN A 382 -22.70 -23.16 -51.01
N ARG A 383 -22.21 -23.39 -52.24
CA ARG A 383 -21.07 -24.32 -52.49
C ARG A 383 -19.69 -23.67 -52.28
N ILE A 384 -19.60 -22.34 -52.37
CA ILE A 384 -18.35 -21.59 -52.11
C ILE A 384 -18.09 -21.47 -50.59
N ALA A 385 -19.14 -21.33 -49.78
CA ALA A 385 -19.02 -21.26 -48.32
C ALA A 385 -18.60 -22.58 -47.64
N LEU A 386 -18.98 -23.74 -48.19
CA LEU A 386 -18.58 -25.05 -47.64
C LEU A 386 -17.17 -25.50 -48.10
N LYS A 387 -16.75 -25.23 -49.34
CA LYS A 387 -15.38 -25.56 -49.81
C LYS A 387 -14.32 -24.66 -49.15
N ALA A 388 -14.64 -23.42 -48.79
CA ALA A 388 -13.74 -22.53 -48.04
C ALA A 388 -13.59 -22.93 -46.55
N LYS A 389 -14.62 -23.56 -45.96
CA LYS A 389 -14.55 -24.09 -44.58
C LYS A 389 -13.68 -25.35 -44.47
N LYS A 390 -13.74 -26.27 -45.45
CA LYS A 390 -12.95 -27.52 -45.42
C LYS A 390 -11.45 -27.28 -45.69
N SER A 391 -11.11 -26.39 -46.63
CA SER A 391 -9.70 -26.05 -46.92
C SER A 391 -9.03 -25.16 -45.85
N ARG A 392 -9.79 -24.36 -45.09
CA ARG A 392 -9.28 -23.59 -43.94
C ARG A 392 -9.02 -24.48 -42.72
N GLN A 393 -9.84 -25.50 -42.47
CA GLN A 393 -9.61 -26.47 -41.39
C GLN A 393 -8.37 -27.35 -41.65
N GLU A 394 -8.14 -27.80 -42.90
CA GLU A 394 -6.91 -28.54 -43.25
C GLU A 394 -5.64 -27.65 -43.16
N ARG A 395 -5.72 -26.36 -43.52
CA ARG A 395 -4.59 -25.41 -43.37
C ARG A 395 -4.27 -25.04 -41.91
N VAL A 396 -5.26 -25.01 -41.02
CA VAL A 396 -5.06 -24.77 -39.58
C VAL A 396 -4.47 -26.01 -38.89
N ALA A 397 -4.83 -27.23 -39.34
CA ALA A 397 -4.26 -28.48 -38.83
C ALA A 397 -2.79 -28.72 -39.29
N VAL A 398 -2.41 -28.28 -40.50
CA VAL A 398 -1.02 -28.35 -40.97
C VAL A 398 -0.14 -27.28 -40.29
N LYS A 399 -0.64 -26.07 -40.02
CA LYS A 399 0.08 -25.04 -39.25
C LYS A 399 0.33 -25.41 -37.79
N SER A 400 -0.62 -26.08 -37.14
CA SER A 400 -0.44 -26.55 -35.75
C SER A 400 0.60 -27.68 -35.63
N LYS A 401 0.73 -28.57 -36.64
CA LYS A 401 1.78 -29.63 -36.67
C LYS A 401 3.19 -29.09 -36.96
N ILE A 402 3.32 -27.98 -37.71
CA ILE A 402 4.63 -27.36 -38.01
C ILE A 402 5.12 -26.50 -36.83
N GLY A 403 4.23 -25.78 -36.14
CA GLY A 403 4.57 -25.01 -34.93
C GLY A 403 5.00 -25.88 -33.75
N ALA A 404 4.29 -26.99 -33.50
CA ALA A 404 4.66 -27.95 -32.45
C ALA A 404 6.03 -28.61 -32.68
N ARG A 405 6.43 -28.85 -33.95
CA ARG A 405 7.78 -29.35 -34.32
C ARG A 405 8.88 -28.29 -34.18
N GLN A 406 8.56 -27.00 -34.25
CA GLN A 406 9.51 -25.91 -33.99
C GLN A 406 9.72 -25.69 -32.48
N GLU A 407 8.67 -25.77 -31.66
CA GLU A 407 8.79 -25.68 -30.19
C GLU A 407 9.59 -26.85 -29.61
N THR A 408 9.41 -28.08 -30.09
CA THR A 408 10.22 -29.25 -29.65
C THR A 408 11.68 -29.15 -30.08
N ARG A 409 11.98 -28.60 -31.28
CA ARG A 409 13.35 -28.40 -31.77
C ARG A 409 14.07 -27.26 -31.05
N LEU A 410 13.36 -26.20 -30.64
CA LEU A 410 13.88 -25.11 -29.81
C LEU A 410 14.09 -25.57 -28.35
N ALA A 411 13.21 -26.41 -27.81
CA ALA A 411 13.37 -27.04 -26.50
C ALA A 411 14.60 -27.96 -26.45
N MET A 412 14.86 -28.77 -27.49
CA MET A 412 16.08 -29.60 -27.58
C MET A 412 17.36 -28.75 -27.71
N LYS A 413 17.34 -27.64 -28.47
CA LYS A 413 18.49 -26.71 -28.54
C LYS A 413 18.74 -26.00 -27.21
N ALA A 414 17.69 -25.60 -26.49
CA ALA A 414 17.82 -24.99 -25.16
C ALA A 414 18.31 -26.00 -24.10
N ALA A 415 17.89 -27.27 -24.18
CA ALA A 415 18.39 -28.33 -23.32
C ALA A 415 19.89 -28.61 -23.57
N LYS A 416 20.33 -28.65 -24.85
CA LYS A 416 21.74 -28.80 -25.23
C LYS A 416 22.61 -27.62 -24.73
N LYS A 417 22.11 -26.39 -24.83
CA LYS A 417 22.78 -25.19 -24.30
C LYS A 417 22.86 -25.22 -22.76
N ARG A 418 21.83 -25.74 -22.08
CA ARG A 418 21.84 -25.95 -20.62
C ARG A 418 22.83 -27.05 -20.20
N SER A 419 23.02 -28.12 -20.97
CA SER A 419 24.04 -29.13 -20.67
C SER A 419 25.47 -28.61 -20.89
N GLU A 420 25.71 -27.85 -21.96
CA GLU A 420 27.02 -27.25 -22.25
C GLU A 420 27.43 -26.21 -21.18
N VAL A 421 26.48 -25.35 -20.74
CA VAL A 421 26.72 -24.39 -19.64
C VAL A 421 26.93 -25.10 -18.30
N ARG A 422 26.25 -26.23 -18.05
CA ARG A 422 26.44 -27.04 -16.83
C ARG A 422 27.81 -27.73 -16.80
N VAL A 423 28.36 -28.11 -17.96
CA VAL A 423 29.73 -28.65 -18.10
C VAL A 423 30.77 -27.53 -17.90
N ALA A 424 30.55 -26.33 -18.45
CA ALA A 424 31.41 -25.16 -18.25
C ALA A 424 31.39 -24.63 -16.79
N MET A 425 30.25 -24.69 -16.09
CA MET A 425 30.16 -24.36 -14.66
C MET A 425 30.82 -25.42 -13.76
N LYS A 426 30.84 -26.69 -14.17
CA LYS A 426 31.58 -27.74 -13.44
C LYS A 426 33.09 -27.61 -13.63
N SER A 427 33.58 -27.13 -14.78
CA SER A 427 35.02 -26.90 -14.99
C SER A 427 35.53 -25.69 -14.21
N THR A 428 34.75 -24.60 -14.13
CA THR A 428 35.08 -23.41 -13.31
C THR A 428 35.01 -23.69 -11.80
N ARG A 429 34.13 -24.61 -11.36
CA ARG A 429 34.12 -25.10 -9.96
C ARG A 429 35.31 -26.00 -9.59
N LYS A 430 35.93 -26.70 -10.55
CA LYS A 430 37.18 -27.46 -10.31
C LYS A 430 38.43 -26.57 -10.30
N ALA A 431 38.36 -25.35 -10.83
CA ALA A 431 39.48 -24.40 -10.85
C ALA A 431 39.58 -23.46 -9.62
N GLN A 432 38.54 -23.37 -8.79
CA GLN A 432 38.53 -22.47 -7.62
C GLN A 432 39.23 -22.97 -6.32
N PRO A 433 39.61 -24.26 -6.14
CA PRO A 433 40.53 -24.61 -5.07
C PRO A 433 42.01 -24.35 -5.43
N ALA A 434 42.38 -24.21 -6.71
CA ALA A 434 43.78 -24.11 -7.12
C ALA A 434 44.38 -22.70 -6.96
N VAL A 435 43.57 -21.64 -7.00
CA VAL A 435 44.06 -20.25 -6.82
C VAL A 435 44.18 -19.88 -5.33
N ARG A 436 43.50 -20.61 -4.44
CA ARG A 436 43.56 -20.37 -2.99
C ARG A 436 44.73 -21.08 -2.28
N THR A 437 45.33 -22.08 -2.92
CA THR A 437 46.55 -22.74 -2.42
C THR A 437 47.84 -22.07 -2.91
N ALA A 438 47.79 -21.27 -4.01
CA ALA A 438 48.95 -20.55 -4.53
C ALA A 438 49.23 -19.18 -3.86
N MET A 439 48.24 -18.57 -3.20
CA MET A 439 48.45 -17.31 -2.44
C MET A 439 48.92 -17.53 -0.98
N LYS A 440 48.86 -18.76 -0.45
CA LYS A 440 49.37 -19.09 0.89
C LYS A 440 50.82 -19.58 0.91
N THR A 441 51.37 -20.00 -0.23
CA THR A 441 52.77 -20.44 -0.37
C THR A 441 53.73 -19.34 -0.82
N LYS A 442 53.25 -18.21 -1.36
CA LYS A 442 54.10 -17.07 -1.76
C LYS A 442 54.39 -16.05 -0.65
N ARG A 443 53.81 -16.21 0.55
CA ARG A 443 54.11 -15.41 1.76
C ARG A 443 55.00 -16.12 2.80
N ARG A 444 55.51 -17.32 2.48
CA ARG A 444 56.36 -18.10 3.41
C ARG A 444 57.82 -18.30 2.97
N ASN A 445 58.24 -17.81 1.80
CA ASN A 445 59.62 -17.91 1.33
C ASN A 445 60.13 -16.55 0.79
N SER A 446 60.19 -15.53 1.65
CA SER A 446 61.10 -14.39 1.46
C SER A 446 62.37 -14.59 2.32
N PRO A 447 63.53 -14.06 1.91
CA PRO A 447 64.84 -14.50 2.40
C PRO A 447 65.24 -14.09 3.83
N ASP A 448 64.37 -13.39 4.58
CA ASP A 448 64.69 -12.98 5.97
C ASP A 448 64.39 -14.05 7.04
N ALA A 449 63.85 -15.21 6.65
CA ALA A 449 63.52 -16.31 7.57
C ALA A 449 64.59 -17.42 7.66
N LYS A 450 65.80 -17.20 7.12
CA LYS A 450 66.92 -18.16 7.16
C LYS A 450 67.97 -17.92 8.26
N SER A 451 67.71 -17.01 9.21
CA SER A 451 68.62 -16.72 10.34
C SER A 451 68.24 -17.42 11.67
N ALA A 452 67.05 -18.02 11.79
CA ALA A 452 66.55 -18.53 13.08
C ALA A 452 66.72 -20.05 13.30
N LYS A 453 67.18 -20.82 12.30
CA LYS A 453 67.32 -22.29 12.39
C LYS A 453 68.74 -22.81 12.63
N GLN A 454 69.70 -21.95 12.94
CA GLN A 454 71.10 -22.36 13.14
C GLN A 454 71.75 -21.91 14.46
N ARG A 455 70.99 -21.35 15.42
CA ARG A 455 71.57 -20.89 16.70
C ARG A 455 70.98 -21.43 18.01
N ASN A 456 69.78 -22.04 18.03
CA ASN A 456 69.18 -22.53 19.30
C ASN A 456 68.98 -24.05 19.43
N ALA A 457 69.43 -24.85 18.46
CA ALA A 457 69.52 -26.31 18.62
C ALA A 457 70.90 -26.78 19.11
N ARG A 458 71.78 -25.85 19.49
CA ARG A 458 73.16 -26.12 19.93
C ARG A 458 73.53 -25.46 21.27
N LYS A 459 72.53 -25.07 22.03
CA LYS A 459 72.64 -24.86 23.47
C LYS A 459 71.64 -25.82 24.10
N GLU A 460 72.18 -26.70 24.92
CA GLU A 460 71.46 -27.43 25.95
C GLU A 460 70.75 -28.72 25.45
N GLN A 461 71.39 -29.90 25.35
CA GLN A 461 72.60 -30.37 26.03
C GLN A 461 72.74 -29.83 27.47
N LEU A 462 71.60 -29.76 28.16
CA LEU A 462 71.48 -29.84 29.60
C LEU A 462 70.78 -31.18 29.81
N SER A 463 71.57 -32.20 30.10
CA SER A 463 71.71 -32.67 31.48
C SER A 463 70.40 -33.32 31.93
N MET A 464 70.34 -34.65 31.88
CA MET A 464 70.38 -35.46 33.10
C MET A 464 69.03 -35.40 33.83
N SER A 465 68.19 -36.42 33.65
CA SER A 465 68.07 -37.54 34.59
C SER A 465 67.53 -37.13 35.97
N GLY A 466 66.42 -37.74 36.37
CA GLY A 466 65.91 -37.70 37.75
C GLY A 466 64.39 -37.52 37.75
N GLN A 467 63.61 -38.58 37.54
CA GLN A 467 63.08 -39.51 38.55
C GLN A 467 61.97 -38.95 39.46
N GLN A 468 61.00 -39.84 39.66
CA GLN A 468 59.77 -39.77 40.44
C GLN A 468 59.99 -39.44 41.93
N ALA A 469 58.98 -38.83 42.56
CA ALA A 469 58.15 -39.41 43.64
C ALA A 469 57.78 -38.41 44.77
N VAL A 470 56.46 -38.31 45.00
CA VAL A 470 55.70 -38.40 46.27
C VAL A 470 56.21 -37.66 47.54
N ARG A 471 55.28 -36.89 48.15
CA ARG A 471 55.33 -36.23 49.48
C ARG A 471 55.34 -37.24 50.68
N PRO A 472 55.07 -36.84 51.94
CA PRO A 472 56.01 -36.32 52.94
C PRO A 472 55.98 -37.14 54.28
N ALA A 473 56.91 -36.90 55.23
CA ALA A 473 56.65 -37.01 56.68
C ALA A 473 57.88 -36.65 57.54
N LYS A 474 57.63 -35.83 58.59
CA LYS A 474 58.29 -35.70 59.92
C LYS A 474 59.80 -35.42 59.92
N SER A 475 60.36 -34.48 60.68
CA SER A 475 60.04 -33.87 61.99
C SER A 475 60.60 -32.46 62.05
#